data_AF-A0AAG5DUP5-F1
#
_entry.id   AF-A0AAG5DUP5-F1
#
_cell.length_a   1.000
_cell.length_b   1.000
_cell.length_c   1.000
_cell.angle_alpha   90.00
_cell.angle_beta   90.00
_cell.angle_gamma   90.00
#
_symmetry.space_group_name_H-M   'P 1'
#
loop_
_entity.id
_entity.type
_entity.pdbx_description
1 polymer ?
#
loop_
_entity_poly.entity_id
_entity_poly.type
_entity_poly.pdbx_seq_one_letter_code
_entity_poly.pdbx_strand_id
1 'polypeptide(L)'
;MILQCLTVSKVKGDFQLLPILSDDNKPGKVEAGGTNERPTDPSAVVEHRFIDVGTFSCGAAFGLGETMQHRMVVARTRVQCLAIPRDWLFERRQNVGNTWQRVRMQLDMTVPSRSRLFEMFVREHRWRRYRKALVQEFVRRNPRQNPTRLADVPIMCRVEQGDSE
;
A
#
# COMPACT_ATOMS: atom_id res chain seq x y z
N MET A 1 1.52 12.06 -1.94
CA MET A 1 1.08 10.71 -1.52
C MET A 1 2.31 9.92 -1.12
N ILE A 2 2.20 9.08 -0.10
CA ILE A 2 3.27 8.20 0.37
C ILE A 2 2.89 6.79 -0.03
N LEU A 3 3.78 6.09 -0.71
CA LEU A 3 3.62 4.72 -1.13
C LEU A 3 4.61 3.82 -0.40
N GLN A 4 4.13 2.73 0.18
CA GLN A 4 4.99 1.65 0.69
C GLN A 4 5.00 0.49 -0.29
N CYS A 5 6.19 0.01 -0.68
CA CYS A 5 6.31 -1.22 -1.45
C CYS A 5 6.28 -2.46 -0.53
N LEU A 6 5.33 -3.36 -0.78
CA LEU A 6 5.34 -4.73 -0.28
C LEU A 6 5.82 -5.67 -1.38
N THR A 7 6.90 -6.39 -1.11
CA THR A 7 7.37 -7.47 -1.99
C THR A 7 6.83 -8.76 -1.41
N VAL A 8 5.94 -9.43 -2.14
CA VAL A 8 5.23 -10.61 -1.65
C VAL A 8 5.44 -11.78 -2.59
N SER A 9 5.54 -12.98 -2.03
CA SER A 9 5.39 -14.22 -2.80
C SER A 9 3.99 -14.77 -2.61
N LYS A 10 3.43 -15.36 -3.68
CA LYS A 10 2.14 -16.03 -3.62
C LYS A 10 2.34 -17.55 -3.53
N VAL A 11 1.94 -18.15 -2.41
CA VAL A 11 2.07 -19.59 -2.16
C VAL A 11 0.69 -20.17 -1.88
N LYS A 12 0.22 -21.10 -2.72
CA LYS A 12 -1.07 -21.81 -2.56
C LYS A 12 -2.29 -20.90 -2.31
N GLY A 13 -2.26 -19.67 -2.84
CA GLY A 13 -3.36 -18.71 -2.73
C GLY A 13 -3.29 -17.76 -1.54
N ASP A 14 -2.29 -17.89 -0.67
CA ASP A 14 -1.95 -16.93 0.38
C ASP A 14 -0.67 -16.16 0.03
N PHE A 15 -0.42 -15.07 0.75
CA PHE A 15 0.73 -14.20 0.55
C PHE A 15 1.73 -14.36 1.68
N GLN A 16 3.01 -14.27 1.34
CA GLN A 16 4.10 -14.16 2.30
C GLN A 16 4.92 -12.90 2.01
N LEU A 17 5.24 -12.13 3.05
CA LEU A 17 6.06 -10.94 2.92
C LEU A 17 7.53 -11.36 2.78
N LEU A 18 8.19 -10.90 1.72
CA LEU A 18 9.60 -11.14 1.50
C LEU A 18 10.46 -10.07 2.21
N PRO A 19 11.59 -10.49 2.82
CA PRO A 19 12.54 -9.54 3.40
C PRO A 19 13.10 -8.63 2.31
N ILE A 20 13.49 -7.44 2.72
CA ILE A 20 14.23 -6.55 1.83
C ILE A 20 15.69 -7.03 1.82
N LEU A 21 16.24 -7.24 0.63
CA LEU A 21 17.69 -7.29 0.44
C LEU A 21 18.21 -5.85 0.52
N SER A 22 18.84 -5.49 1.63
CA SER A 22 19.71 -4.32 1.66
C SER A 22 21.00 -4.69 0.93
N ASP A 23 21.42 -3.90 -0.06
CA ASP A 23 22.71 -4.08 -0.77
C ASP A 23 23.94 -3.88 0.14
N ASP A 24 23.73 -3.59 1.42
CA ASP A 24 24.76 -3.31 2.43
C ASP A 24 25.54 -4.55 2.91
N ASN A 25 25.24 -5.75 2.39
CA ASN A 25 25.97 -6.97 2.76
C ASN A 25 26.80 -7.53 1.59
N LYS A 26 27.81 -6.77 1.15
CA LYS A 26 29.00 -7.35 0.50
C LYS A 26 29.87 -8.00 1.59
N PRO A 27 30.31 -9.27 1.42
CA PRO A 27 30.86 -10.04 2.52
C PRO A 27 32.28 -9.60 2.87
N GLY A 28 32.42 -8.97 4.04
CA GLY A 28 33.59 -9.17 4.90
C GLY A 28 33.47 -10.53 5.57
N LYS A 29 34.53 -11.32 5.44
CA LYS A 29 34.74 -12.69 5.93
C LYS A 29 34.30 -12.93 7.40
N VAL A 30 33.83 -14.17 7.66
CA VAL A 30 33.65 -14.85 8.98
C VAL A 30 32.29 -14.52 9.65
N GLU A 31 31.39 -15.44 10.03
CA GLU A 31 31.51 -16.76 10.65
C GLU A 31 30.23 -17.61 10.43
N ALA A 32 30.36 -18.93 10.53
CA ALA A 32 29.30 -19.91 10.31
C ALA A 32 28.28 -19.97 11.46
N GLY A 33 26.99 -19.99 11.14
CA GLY A 33 25.92 -20.37 12.08
C GLY A 33 24.64 -19.55 11.94
N GLY A 34 23.72 -20.03 11.10
CA GLY A 34 22.38 -19.45 10.98
C GLY A 34 21.82 -19.69 9.58
N THR A 35 21.00 -20.73 9.45
CA THR A 35 20.31 -21.16 8.24
C THR A 35 19.46 -20.04 7.62
N ASN A 36 20.05 -19.30 6.68
CA ASN A 36 19.30 -18.43 5.78
C ASN A 36 18.85 -19.25 4.56
N GLU A 37 18.11 -20.31 4.81
CA GLU A 37 17.54 -21.15 3.76
C GLU A 37 16.33 -20.42 3.17
N ARG A 38 16.42 -20.07 1.89
CA ARG A 38 15.25 -19.78 1.06
C ARG A 38 14.48 -21.10 0.89
N PRO A 39 13.23 -21.24 1.38
CA PRO A 39 12.30 -22.13 0.73
C PRO A 39 11.70 -21.34 -0.43
N THR A 40 12.50 -21.04 -1.46
CA THR A 40 11.92 -20.55 -2.71
C THR A 40 11.46 -21.80 -3.43
N ASP A 41 10.23 -22.20 -3.16
CA ASP A 41 9.49 -23.07 -4.05
C ASP A 41 9.61 -22.45 -5.45
N PRO A 42 10.23 -23.12 -6.44
CA PRO A 42 10.49 -22.54 -7.75
C PRO A 42 9.21 -22.13 -8.51
N SER A 43 8.04 -22.48 -7.97
CA SER A 43 6.71 -22.08 -8.45
C SER A 43 6.19 -20.76 -7.86
N ALA A 44 6.86 -20.17 -6.85
CA ALA A 44 6.36 -19.00 -6.15
C ALA A 44 6.55 -17.71 -6.96
N VAL A 45 5.46 -17.18 -7.49
CA VAL A 45 5.45 -15.89 -8.21
C VAL A 45 5.70 -14.75 -7.21
N VAL A 46 6.76 -13.98 -7.46
CA VAL A 46 7.09 -12.77 -6.70
C VAL A 46 6.37 -11.57 -7.33
N GLU A 47 5.66 -10.81 -6.51
CA GLU A 47 4.90 -9.63 -6.90
C GLU A 47 5.30 -8.43 -6.05
N HIS A 48 5.39 -7.24 -6.68
CA HIS A 48 5.56 -5.97 -5.99
C HIS A 48 4.23 -5.23 -5.92
N ARG A 49 3.81 -4.86 -4.71
CA ARG A 49 2.56 -4.15 -4.48
C ARG A 49 2.81 -2.85 -3.73
N PHE A 50 2.49 -1.74 -4.39
CA PHE A 50 2.54 -0.41 -3.78
C PHE A 50 1.23 -0.10 -3.07
N ILE A 51 1.32 0.18 -1.77
CA ILE A 51 0.19 0.53 -0.92
C ILE A 51 0.25 2.03 -0.62
N ASP A 52 -0.85 2.74 -0.82
CA ASP A 52 -1.02 4.11 -0.35
C ASP A 52 -1.15 4.09 1.18
N VAL A 53 -0.17 4.71 1.85
CA VAL A 53 -0.14 4.80 3.32
C VAL A 53 -0.59 6.17 3.81
N GLY A 54 -0.78 7.15 2.92
CA GLY A 54 -1.18 8.49 3.31
C GLY A 54 -0.98 9.53 2.21
N THR A 55 -1.72 10.63 2.32
CA THR A 55 -1.63 11.78 1.41
C THR A 55 -1.23 13.03 2.18
N PHE A 56 -0.27 13.77 1.61
CA PHE A 56 0.12 15.09 2.09
C PHE A 56 -0.76 16.16 1.44
N SER A 57 -1.21 17.12 2.24
CA SER A 57 -1.93 18.32 1.82
C SER A 57 -1.02 19.56 1.93
N CYS A 58 -1.54 20.71 1.51
CA CYS A 58 -0.84 21.99 1.66
C CYS A 58 -0.44 22.23 3.13
N GLY A 59 0.82 22.63 3.35
CA GLY A 59 1.39 22.84 4.69
C GLY A 59 1.96 21.58 5.35
N ALA A 60 1.78 20.40 4.76
CA ALA A 60 2.44 19.19 5.25
C ALA A 60 3.96 19.24 5.02
N ALA A 61 4.71 18.62 5.92
CA ALA A 61 6.15 18.45 5.84
C ALA A 61 6.52 16.96 5.77
N PHE A 62 7.61 16.66 5.05
CA PHE A 62 8.23 15.34 4.95
C PHE A 62 9.73 15.51 4.71
N GLY A 63 10.53 14.47 4.90
CA GLY A 63 11.98 14.52 4.81
C GLY A 63 12.66 15.15 6.02
N LEU A 64 12.00 15.16 7.19
CA LEU A 64 12.57 15.61 8.46
C LEU A 64 13.49 14.57 9.11
N GLY A 65 13.62 13.40 8.49
CA GLY A 65 14.36 12.24 8.97
C GLY A 65 13.48 11.21 9.67
N GLU A 66 12.19 11.22 9.37
CA GLU A 66 11.25 10.14 9.69
C GLU A 66 11.61 8.86 8.95
N THR A 67 11.09 7.73 9.44
CA THR A 67 11.37 6.41 8.87
C THR A 67 10.76 6.30 7.47
N MET A 68 11.61 6.28 6.43
CA MET A 68 11.17 6.21 5.02
C MET A 68 11.62 4.94 4.29
N GLN A 69 11.98 3.88 5.04
CA GLN A 69 12.44 2.61 4.47
C GLN A 69 11.42 2.01 3.48
N HIS A 70 11.80 1.92 2.20
CA HIS A 70 10.98 1.44 1.08
C HIS A 70 9.65 2.20 0.91
N ARG A 71 9.66 3.46 1.32
CA ARG A 71 8.59 4.42 1.08
C ARG A 71 9.00 5.38 -0.02
N MET A 72 8.04 5.79 -0.82
CA MET A 72 8.23 6.80 -1.86
C MET A 72 7.20 7.90 -1.68
N VAL A 73 7.64 9.15 -1.74
CA VAL A 73 6.73 10.29 -1.82
C VAL A 73 6.54 10.63 -3.28
N VAL A 74 5.30 10.55 -3.75
CA VAL A 74 4.94 10.82 -5.14
C VAL A 74 3.86 11.89 -5.21
N ALA A 75 3.96 12.75 -6.23
CA ALA A 75 2.96 13.76 -6.54
C ALA A 75 1.80 13.10 -7.31
N ARG A 76 0.57 13.23 -6.80
CA ARG A 76 -0.65 12.79 -7.52
C ARG A 76 -1.14 13.84 -8.54
N THR A 77 -0.82 15.09 -8.28
CA THR A 77 -1.20 16.28 -9.05
C THR A 77 0.01 17.20 -9.13
N ARG A 78 -0.11 18.32 -9.86
CA ARG A 78 0.89 19.38 -9.83
C ARG A 78 0.99 19.95 -8.41
N VAL A 79 2.19 19.93 -7.84
CA VAL A 79 2.48 20.44 -6.49
C VAL A 79 3.69 21.36 -6.53
N GLN A 80 3.80 22.24 -5.54
CA GLN A 80 4.98 23.05 -5.29
C GLN A 80 5.51 22.72 -3.90
N CYS A 81 6.81 22.43 -3.80
CA CYS A 81 7.48 22.11 -2.55
C CYS A 81 8.57 23.14 -2.29
N LEU A 82 8.71 23.57 -1.04
CA LEU A 82 9.86 24.32 -0.57
C LEU A 82 10.87 23.32 0.01
N ALA A 83 12.02 23.18 -0.65
CA ALA A 83 13.12 22.36 -0.14
C ALA A 83 14.00 23.19 0.79
N ILE A 84 14.20 22.72 2.02
CA ILE A 84 15.02 23.40 3.04
C ILE A 84 16.10 22.43 3.51
N PRO A 85 17.37 22.85 3.59
CA PRO A 85 18.43 22.03 4.18
C PRO A 85 18.08 21.62 5.61
N ARG A 86 18.18 20.32 5.89
CA ARG A 86 17.80 19.76 7.19
C ARG A 86 18.63 20.35 8.33
N ASP A 87 19.93 20.47 8.14
CA ASP A 87 20.84 20.98 9.18
C ASP A 87 20.44 22.39 9.61
N TRP A 88 20.14 23.26 8.65
CA TRP A 88 19.64 24.61 8.89
C TRP A 88 18.30 24.60 9.64
N LEU A 89 17.37 23.72 9.25
CA LEU A 89 16.05 23.61 9.88
C LEU A 89 16.13 23.22 11.37
N PHE A 90 17.11 22.39 11.72
CA PHE A 90 17.31 21.90 13.09
C PHE A 90 18.24 22.79 13.95
N GLU A 91 18.79 23.88 13.41
CA GLU A 91 19.52 24.87 14.20
C GLU A 91 18.65 25.49 15.30
N ARG A 92 19.26 25.84 16.44
CA ARG A 92 18.55 26.36 17.62
C ARG A 92 17.66 27.57 17.34
N ARG A 93 18.07 28.43 16.41
CA ARG A 93 17.31 29.64 16.04
C ARG A 93 16.03 29.31 15.29
N GLN A 94 16.04 28.26 14.46
CA GLN A 94 14.91 27.88 13.61
C GLN A 94 14.00 26.83 14.28
N ASN A 95 14.57 25.99 15.15
CA ASN A 95 13.86 24.92 15.85
C ASN A 95 13.45 25.32 17.27
N VAL A 96 12.81 26.48 17.41
CA VAL A 96 12.29 26.96 18.70
C VAL A 96 11.29 25.95 19.27
N GLY A 97 11.40 25.65 20.56
CA GLY A 97 10.52 24.68 21.23
C GLY A 97 10.61 23.26 20.67
N ASN A 98 11.67 22.93 19.94
CA ASN A 98 11.88 21.64 19.30
C ASN A 98 10.74 21.20 18.36
N THR A 99 10.13 22.18 17.69
CA THR A 99 8.93 22.01 16.88
C THR A 99 9.13 20.97 15.78
N TRP A 100 10.25 21.01 15.06
CA TRP A 100 10.50 20.08 13.95
C TRP A 100 10.70 18.63 14.40
N GLN A 101 11.25 18.41 15.60
CA GLN A 101 11.35 17.07 16.17
C GLN A 101 9.98 16.51 16.55
N ARG A 102 9.06 17.36 17.03
CA ARG A 102 7.69 16.94 17.34
C ARG A 102 6.93 16.54 16.08
N VAL A 103 7.10 17.31 14.98
CA VAL A 103 6.53 16.96 13.68
C VAL A 103 7.10 15.63 13.18
N ARG A 104 8.43 15.43 13.26
CA ARG A 104 9.06 14.14 12.93
C ARG A 104 8.46 12.99 13.73
N MET A 105 8.33 13.14 15.05
CA MET A 105 7.75 12.13 15.93
C MET A 105 6.30 11.80 15.54
N GLN A 106 5.50 12.81 15.19
CA GLN A 106 4.15 12.59 14.68
C GLN A 106 4.13 11.81 13.37
N LEU A 107 5.04 12.11 12.43
CA LEU A 107 5.17 11.35 11.18
C LEU A 107 5.52 9.87 11.44
N ASP A 108 6.46 9.60 12.36
CA ASP A 108 6.83 8.23 12.71
C ASP A 108 5.67 7.46 13.38
N MET A 109 4.88 8.13 14.23
CA MET A 109 3.73 7.50 14.91
C MET A 109 2.53 7.27 14.00
N THR A 110 2.33 8.12 13.00
CA THR A 110 1.13 8.07 12.14
C THR A 110 1.26 7.07 11.00
N VAL A 111 2.46 6.81 10.49
CA VAL A 111 2.66 5.93 9.33
C VAL A 111 2.93 4.48 9.77
N PRO A 112 2.04 3.51 9.46
CA PRO A 112 2.18 2.13 9.93
C PRO A 112 3.46 1.43 9.42
N SER A 113 3.95 0.47 10.21
CA SER A 113 5.11 -0.36 9.81
C SER A 113 4.80 -1.25 8.61
N ARG A 114 5.86 -1.67 7.88
CA ARG A 114 5.74 -2.55 6.70
C ARG A 114 5.02 -3.86 7.03
N SER A 115 5.33 -4.47 8.17
CA SER A 115 4.68 -5.71 8.64
C SER A 115 3.19 -5.47 8.92
N ARG A 116 2.84 -4.35 9.56
CA ARG A 116 1.45 -4.01 9.83
C ARG A 116 0.65 -3.75 8.55
N LEU A 117 1.26 -3.08 7.57
CA LEU A 117 0.66 -2.89 6.25
C LEU A 117 0.44 -4.22 5.53
N PHE A 118 1.37 -5.16 5.67
CA PHE A 118 1.20 -6.51 5.13
C PHE A 118 0.06 -7.28 5.79
N GLU A 119 -0.07 -7.25 7.11
CA GLU A 119 -1.22 -7.85 7.81
C GLU A 119 -2.55 -7.28 7.31
N MET A 120 -2.61 -5.95 7.18
CA MET A 120 -3.80 -5.26 6.65
C MET A 120 -4.11 -5.69 5.20
N PHE A 121 -3.08 -5.77 4.36
CA PHE A 121 -3.19 -6.23 2.98
C PHE A 121 -3.75 -7.66 2.87
N VAL A 122 -3.19 -8.61 3.65
CA VAL A 122 -3.65 -10.00 3.66
C VAL A 122 -5.09 -10.08 4.15
N ARG A 123 -5.41 -9.37 5.24
CA ARG A 123 -6.77 -9.30 5.79
C ARG A 123 -7.77 -8.78 4.75
N GLU A 124 -7.44 -7.70 4.06
CA GLU A 124 -8.30 -7.12 3.02
C GLU A 124 -8.45 -8.07 1.82
N HIS A 125 -7.39 -8.77 1.43
CA HIS A 125 -7.46 -9.77 0.37
C HIS A 125 -8.40 -10.93 0.74
N ARG A 126 -8.25 -11.47 1.94
CA ARG A 126 -9.12 -12.54 2.47
C ARG A 126 -10.58 -12.08 2.55
N TRP A 127 -10.82 -10.88 3.06
CA TRP A 127 -12.16 -10.29 3.11
C TRP A 127 -12.79 -10.15 1.71
N ARG A 128 -12.04 -9.64 0.73
CA ARG A 128 -12.53 -9.52 -0.65
C ARG A 128 -12.88 -10.87 -1.26
N ARG A 129 -12.08 -11.91 -1.02
CA ARG A 129 -12.36 -13.28 -1.46
C ARG A 129 -13.63 -13.82 -0.81
N TYR A 130 -13.74 -13.69 0.52
CA TYR A 130 -14.91 -14.13 1.27
C TYR A 130 -16.19 -13.44 0.79
N ARG A 131 -16.17 -12.11 0.65
CA ARG A 131 -17.34 -11.34 0.17
C ARG A 131 -17.82 -11.81 -1.20
N LYS A 132 -16.89 -12.08 -2.13
CA LYS A 132 -17.24 -12.60 -3.47
C LYS A 132 -17.86 -13.99 -3.38
N ALA A 133 -17.26 -14.89 -2.61
CA ALA A 133 -17.77 -16.24 -2.41
C ALA A 133 -19.18 -16.23 -1.77
N LEU A 134 -19.41 -15.38 -0.77
CA LEU A 134 -20.71 -15.24 -0.12
C LEU A 134 -21.80 -14.77 -1.09
N VAL A 135 -21.51 -13.75 -1.91
CA VAL A 135 -22.46 -13.28 -2.94
C VAL A 135 -22.76 -14.38 -3.96
N GLN A 136 -21.74 -15.09 -4.44
CA GLN A 136 -21.91 -16.19 -5.39
C GLN A 136 -22.74 -17.32 -4.79
N GLU A 137 -22.50 -17.67 -3.53
CA GLU A 137 -23.25 -18.68 -2.82
C GLU A 137 -24.72 -18.26 -2.62
N PHE A 138 -24.96 -17.01 -2.25
CA PHE A 138 -26.32 -16.49 -2.09
C PHE A 138 -27.11 -16.54 -3.41
N VAL A 139 -26.49 -16.11 -4.51
CA VAL A 139 -27.10 -16.18 -5.86
C VAL A 139 -27.33 -17.63 -6.29
N ARG A 140 -26.41 -18.55 -5.97
CA ARG A 140 -26.57 -19.98 -6.28
C ARG A 140 -27.72 -20.62 -5.50
N ARG A 141 -27.89 -20.25 -4.22
CA ARG A 141 -28.97 -20.76 -3.35
C ARG A 141 -30.32 -20.14 -3.67
N ASN A 142 -30.33 -18.88 -4.12
CA ASN A 142 -31.54 -18.13 -4.49
C ASN A 142 -31.49 -17.76 -5.98
N PRO A 143 -31.62 -18.74 -6.89
CA PRO A 143 -31.64 -18.44 -8.31
C PRO A 143 -32.82 -17.50 -8.62
N ARG A 144 -32.58 -16.51 -9.48
CA ARG A 144 -33.64 -15.59 -9.93
C ARG A 144 -34.72 -16.41 -10.65
N GLN A 145 -35.91 -16.49 -10.06
CA GLN A 145 -37.03 -17.21 -10.64
C GLN A 145 -37.57 -16.50 -11.89
N ASN A 146 -37.59 -15.16 -11.89
CA ASN A 146 -37.93 -14.33 -13.06
C ASN A 146 -36.76 -13.40 -13.38
N PRO A 147 -35.83 -13.79 -14.27
CA PRO A 147 -34.75 -12.91 -14.69
C PRO A 147 -35.32 -11.75 -15.51
N THR A 148 -35.02 -10.52 -15.09
CA THR A 148 -35.38 -9.31 -15.83
C THR A 148 -34.80 -9.38 -17.24
N ARG A 149 -35.67 -9.35 -18.24
CA ARG A 149 -35.30 -9.27 -19.64
C ARG A 149 -35.16 -7.81 -20.03
N LEU A 150 -34.42 -7.54 -21.10
CA LEU A 150 -34.36 -6.19 -21.67
C LEU A 150 -35.77 -5.65 -21.99
N ALA A 151 -36.68 -6.55 -22.38
CA ALA A 151 -38.10 -6.26 -22.62
C ALA A 151 -38.87 -5.70 -21.40
N ASP A 152 -38.40 -5.97 -20.17
CA ASP A 152 -39.04 -5.51 -18.92
C ASP A 152 -38.60 -4.09 -18.54
N VAL A 153 -37.55 -3.56 -19.17
CA VAL A 153 -37.05 -2.19 -18.94
C VAL A 153 -37.89 -1.21 -19.78
N PRO A 154 -38.50 -0.16 -19.22
CA PRO A 154 -39.30 0.80 -20.00
C PRO A 154 -38.54 1.38 -21.20
N ILE A 155 -39.22 1.55 -22.34
CA ILE A 155 -38.62 2.00 -23.61
C ILE A 155 -37.85 3.32 -23.45
N MET A 156 -38.38 4.26 -22.67
CA MET A 156 -37.75 5.55 -22.38
C MET A 156 -36.31 5.40 -21.86
N CYS A 157 -36.05 4.40 -21.00
CA CYS A 157 -34.73 4.12 -20.45
C CYS A 157 -33.79 3.42 -21.45
N ARG A 158 -34.33 2.81 -22.52
CA ARG A 158 -33.53 2.18 -23.58
C ARG A 158 -33.10 3.18 -24.65
N VAL A 159 -33.95 4.16 -24.94
CA VAL A 159 -33.72 5.15 -26.00
C VAL A 159 -32.61 6.13 -25.63
N GLU A 160 -32.52 6.58 -24.37
CA GLU A 160 -31.45 7.48 -23.91
C GLU A 160 -30.03 6.92 -24.08
N GLN A 161 -29.85 5.60 -24.18
CA GLN A 161 -28.54 4.98 -24.41
C GLN A 161 -28.17 4.83 -25.90
N GLY A 162 -29.13 4.99 -26.81
CA GLY A 162 -28.92 4.84 -28.26
C GLY A 162 -28.51 6.13 -28.98
N ASP A 163 -28.82 7.29 -28.41
CA ASP A 163 -28.59 8.59 -29.05
C ASP A 163 -27.22 9.24 -28.68
N SER A 164 -26.28 8.44 -28.16
CA SER A 164 -24.93 8.88 -27.78
C SER A 164 -23.80 8.24 -28.62
N GLU A 165 -24.08 7.91 -29.89
CA GLU A 165 -23.05 7.61 -30.91
C GLU A 165 -22.79 8.82 -31.82
#